data_AF-W2PAR6-F1
#
_entry.id   AF-W2PAR6-F1
#
_cell.length_a   1.000
_cell.length_b   1.000
_cell.length_c   1.000
_cell.angle_alpha   90.00
_cell.angle_beta   90.00
_cell.angle_gamma   90.00
#
_symmetry.space_group_name_H-M   'P 1'
#
loop_
_entity.id
_entity.type
_entity.pdbx_description
1 polymer ?
#
loop_
_entity_poly.entity_id
_entity_poly.type
_entity_poly.pdbx_seq_one_letter_code
_entity_poly.pdbx_strand_id
1 'polypeptide(L)'
;MRIWDVFFCEGSHVLLRVGLVLLKLNQPRIMACDDALDVYEMFKVSHETLQELTAPYRSGLLNRDECVCDTLIRLAMDKSFLGTIPFDSLHELRQYYRGEIEAELDEVEARRLERQRSEEAGEACEERALMMEYDFVDDYTCSSGSEASPARHIRFMDLYDSDDSTADYFVDVMYDFSMQHHCC
;
A
#
# COMPACT_ATOMS: atom_id res chain seq x y z
N MET A 1 -6.78 11.88 3.69
CA MET A 1 -8.04 11.85 2.92
C MET A 1 -7.85 12.37 1.50
N ARG A 2 -7.30 13.58 1.27
CA ARG A 2 -7.20 14.17 -0.08
C ARG A 2 -6.59 13.29 -1.19
N ILE A 3 -5.49 12.59 -0.89
CA ILE A 3 -4.84 11.70 -1.87
C ILE A 3 -5.77 10.55 -2.25
N TRP A 4 -6.52 10.01 -1.29
CA TRP A 4 -7.48 8.94 -1.53
C TRP A 4 -8.67 9.42 -2.36
N ASP A 5 -9.18 10.63 -2.11
CA ASP A 5 -10.27 11.20 -2.91
C ASP A 5 -9.90 11.27 -4.39
N VAL A 6 -8.67 11.72 -4.68
CA VAL A 6 -8.17 11.83 -6.06
C VAL A 6 -7.80 10.47 -6.64
N PHE A 7 -7.29 9.55 -5.83
CA PHE A 7 -7.07 8.15 -6.23
C PHE A 7 -8.36 7.47 -6.68
N PHE A 8 -9.47 7.62 -5.95
CA PHE A 8 -10.73 7.01 -6.34
C PHE A 8 -11.40 7.71 -7.54
N CYS A 9 -11.05 8.96 -7.81
CA CYS A 9 -11.58 9.71 -8.95
C CYS A 9 -10.78 9.48 -10.25
N GLU A 10 -9.44 9.48 -10.15
CA GLU A 10 -8.52 9.45 -11.30
C GLU A 10 -7.84 8.07 -11.47
N GLY A 11 -7.85 7.23 -10.44
CA GLY A 11 -7.25 5.90 -10.43
C GLY A 11 -5.83 5.83 -9.85
N SER A 12 -5.23 4.65 -9.94
CA SER A 12 -4.00 4.29 -9.22
C SER A 12 -2.75 5.04 -9.64
N HIS A 13 -2.74 5.61 -10.84
CA HIS A 13 -1.61 6.40 -11.36
C HIS A 13 -1.29 7.64 -10.50
N VAL A 14 -2.24 8.10 -9.69
CA VAL A 14 -2.05 9.17 -8.70
C VAL A 14 -0.95 8.80 -7.70
N LEU A 15 -0.90 7.54 -7.24
CA LEU A 15 0.13 7.09 -6.29
C LEU A 15 1.52 7.15 -6.91
N LEU A 16 1.66 6.76 -8.18
CA LEU A 16 2.92 6.86 -8.91
C LEU A 16 3.39 8.31 -9.00
N ARG A 17 2.51 9.23 -9.39
CA ARG A 17 2.84 10.66 -9.48
C ARG A 17 3.24 11.23 -8.12
N VAL A 18 2.48 10.94 -7.06
CA VAL A 18 2.80 11.38 -5.70
C VAL A 18 4.16 10.82 -5.25
N GLY A 19 4.44 9.54 -5.51
CA GLY A 19 5.74 8.93 -5.25
C GLY A 19 6.87 9.68 -5.95
N LEU A 20 6.71 9.98 -7.25
CA LEU A 20 7.70 10.76 -8.01
C LEU A 20 7.88 12.18 -7.48
N VAL A 21 6.82 12.84 -7.00
CA VAL A 21 6.93 14.15 -6.33
C VAL A 21 7.80 14.03 -5.08
N LEU A 22 7.56 13.03 -4.24
CA LEU A 22 8.35 12.83 -3.01
C LEU A 22 9.82 12.57 -3.31
N LEU A 23 10.11 11.76 -4.34
CA LEU A 23 11.49 11.55 -4.81
C LEU A 23 12.12 12.84 -5.31
N LYS A 24 11.38 13.62 -6.11
CA LYS A 24 11.88 14.89 -6.67
C LYS A 24 12.13 15.95 -5.61
N LEU A 25 11.25 16.07 -4.62
CA LEU A 25 11.43 16.99 -3.49
C LEU A 25 12.64 16.60 -2.63
N ASN A 26 12.88 15.30 -2.45
CA ASN A 26 14.02 14.80 -1.68
C ASN A 26 15.30 14.62 -2.49
N GLN A 27 15.30 14.93 -3.80
CA GLN A 27 16.44 14.71 -4.68
C GLN A 27 17.78 15.22 -4.09
N PRO A 28 17.88 16.44 -3.53
CA PRO A 28 19.14 16.90 -2.96
C PRO A 28 19.60 16.09 -1.74
N ARG A 29 18.65 15.62 -0.92
CA ARG A 29 18.93 14.81 0.27
C ARG A 29 19.36 13.40 -0.12
N ILE A 30 18.67 12.79 -1.08
CA ILE A 30 19.01 11.46 -1.63
C ILE A 30 20.43 11.48 -2.21
N MET A 31 20.77 12.51 -2.99
CA MET A 31 22.10 12.64 -3.60
C MET A 31 23.22 12.94 -2.60
N ALA A 32 22.87 13.31 -1.35
CA ALA A 32 23.82 13.56 -0.28
C ALA A 32 24.00 12.35 0.66
N CYS A 33 23.22 11.29 0.49
CA CYS A 33 23.39 10.04 1.22
C CYS A 33 24.62 9.28 0.69
N ASP A 34 25.41 8.69 1.60
CA ASP A 34 26.61 7.96 1.23
C ASP A 34 26.29 6.48 0.91
N ASP A 35 25.24 5.92 1.52
CA ASP A 35 24.80 4.55 1.30
C ASP A 35 23.27 4.36 1.27
N ALA A 36 22.84 3.12 1.05
CA ALA A 36 21.42 2.76 0.94
C ALA A 36 20.67 2.78 2.28
N LEU A 37 21.37 2.62 3.42
CA LEU A 37 20.76 2.68 4.74
C LEU A 37 20.40 4.13 5.09
N ASP A 38 21.26 5.08 4.74
CA ASP A 38 20.99 6.52 4.87
C ASP A 38 19.74 6.93 4.08
N VAL A 39 19.60 6.41 2.86
CA VAL A 39 18.41 6.65 2.03
C VAL A 39 17.16 6.09 2.68
N TYR A 40 17.23 4.87 3.24
CA TYR A 40 16.11 4.25 3.93
C TYR A 40 15.69 5.04 5.17
N GLU A 41 16.64 5.47 6.01
CA GLU A 41 16.36 6.31 7.18
C GLU A 41 15.78 7.66 6.78
N MET A 42 16.28 8.28 5.71
CA MET A 42 15.75 9.53 5.18
C MET A 42 14.29 9.40 4.71
N PHE A 43 13.90 8.25 4.13
CA PHE A 43 12.53 7.98 3.71
C PHE A 43 11.57 7.62 4.86
N LYS A 44 12.03 7.53 6.11
CA LYS A 44 11.14 7.54 7.29
C LYS A 44 10.62 8.95 7.52
N VAL A 45 9.77 9.38 6.59
CA VAL A 45 9.29 10.74 6.49
C VAL A 45 8.31 11.04 7.63
N SER A 46 8.62 12.06 8.43
CA SER A 46 7.68 12.61 9.41
C SER A 46 6.77 13.65 8.78
N HIS A 47 5.66 13.97 9.46
CA HIS A 47 4.78 15.06 9.03
C HIS A 47 5.52 16.40 8.95
N GLU A 48 6.45 16.65 9.88
CA GLU A 48 7.27 17.87 9.92
C GLU A 48 8.19 17.95 8.70
N THR A 49 8.86 16.85 8.35
CA THR A 49 9.71 16.78 7.16
C THR A 49 8.94 17.07 5.88
N LEU A 50 7.71 16.55 5.74
CA LEU A 50 6.86 16.89 4.59
C LEU A 50 6.46 18.36 4.59
N GLN A 51 6.20 18.95 5.75
CA GLN A 51 5.86 20.37 5.84
C GLN A 51 7.03 21.24 5.36
N GLU A 52 8.26 20.96 5.80
CA GLU A 52 9.46 21.67 5.36
C GLU A 52 9.68 21.55 3.85
N LEU A 53 9.61 20.33 3.30
CA LEU A 53 9.82 20.07 1.88
C LEU A 53 8.80 20.78 0.99
N THR A 54 7.56 20.90 1.47
CA THR A 54 6.47 21.52 0.71
C THR A 54 6.31 23.02 0.98
N ALA A 55 6.97 23.57 2.00
CA ALA A 55 6.83 24.98 2.39
C ALA A 55 7.08 25.98 1.25
N PRO A 56 8.11 25.83 0.40
CA PRO A 56 8.35 26.76 -0.72
C PRO A 56 7.21 26.79 -1.75
N TYR A 57 6.42 25.71 -1.81
CA TYR A 57 5.33 25.54 -2.77
C TYR A 57 3.97 25.94 -2.20
N ARG A 58 3.92 26.44 -0.97
CA ARG A 58 2.68 26.97 -0.33
C ARG A 58 2.55 28.48 -0.44
N SER A 59 3.66 29.19 -0.63
CA SER A 59 3.69 30.65 -0.73
C SER A 59 3.07 31.12 -2.05
N GLY A 60 1.93 31.81 -1.97
CA GLY A 60 1.22 32.39 -3.13
C GLY A 60 -0.27 32.07 -3.18
N LEU A 61 -0.75 31.19 -2.31
CA LEU A 61 -2.15 30.76 -2.29
C LEU A 61 -2.91 31.59 -1.25
N LEU A 62 -3.97 32.26 -1.71
CA LEU A 62 -4.74 33.26 -0.94
C LEU A 62 -5.52 32.67 0.24
N ASN A 63 -5.63 31.34 0.33
CA ASN A 63 -6.33 30.64 1.41
C ASN A 63 -5.33 29.81 2.23
N ARG A 64 -5.25 30.10 3.54
CA ARG A 64 -4.30 29.51 4.49
C ARG A 64 -4.62 28.06 4.90
N ASP A 65 -5.63 27.45 4.29
CA ASP A 65 -6.17 26.14 4.71
C ASP A 65 -5.63 24.96 3.89
N GLU A 66 -4.63 25.15 3.03
CA GLU A 66 -4.05 24.04 2.26
C GLU A 66 -3.15 23.16 3.14
N CYS A 67 -3.49 21.89 3.23
CA CYS A 67 -2.68 20.90 3.93
C CYS A 67 -1.55 20.39 3.01
N VAL A 68 -0.56 19.69 3.60
CA VAL A 68 0.55 19.05 2.86
C VAL A 68 0.04 18.27 1.63
N CYS A 69 -1.07 17.54 1.80
CA CYS A 69 -1.62 16.68 0.76
C CYS A 69 -2.12 17.48 -0.46
N ASP A 70 -2.71 18.66 -0.26
CA ASP A 70 -3.15 19.52 -1.37
C ASP A 70 -1.96 19.98 -2.20
N THR A 71 -0.88 20.39 -1.53
CA THR A 71 0.36 20.75 -2.22
C THR A 71 0.95 19.57 -2.99
N LEU A 72 0.98 18.37 -2.39
CA LEU A 72 1.49 17.17 -3.05
C LEU A 72 0.67 16.80 -4.29
N ILE A 73 -0.66 16.83 -4.20
CA ILE A 73 -1.54 16.57 -5.35
C ILE A 73 -1.33 17.63 -6.43
N ARG A 74 -1.26 18.92 -6.06
CA ARG A 74 -1.02 19.99 -7.03
C ARG A 74 0.30 19.79 -7.78
N LEU A 75 1.38 19.45 -7.07
CA LEU A 75 2.67 19.15 -7.70
C LEU A 75 2.64 17.86 -8.52
N ALA A 76 1.89 16.84 -8.09
CA ALA A 76 1.76 15.57 -8.79
C ALA A 76 1.05 15.72 -10.13
N MET A 77 0.10 16.66 -10.22
CA MET A 77 -0.62 16.97 -11.46
C MET A 77 0.05 18.06 -12.30
N ASP A 78 1.05 18.75 -11.77
CA ASP A 78 1.79 19.80 -12.48
C ASP A 78 2.80 19.20 -13.47
N LYS A 79 2.46 19.27 -14.76
CA LYS A 79 3.32 18.80 -15.87
C LYS A 79 4.63 19.56 -15.98
N SER A 80 4.69 20.81 -15.51
CA SER A 80 5.95 21.57 -15.49
C SER A 80 6.88 21.11 -14.37
N PHE A 81 6.30 20.56 -13.29
CA PHE A 81 7.05 20.01 -12.18
C PHE A 81 7.53 18.59 -12.48
N LEU A 82 6.66 17.62 -12.75
CA LEU A 82 7.08 16.23 -12.98
C LEU A 82 7.49 15.91 -14.43
N GLY A 83 7.04 16.71 -15.39
CA GLY A 83 7.09 16.34 -16.81
C GLY A 83 5.92 15.43 -17.20
N THR A 84 5.91 15.02 -18.47
CA THR A 84 4.93 14.08 -19.01
C THR A 84 5.36 12.65 -18.72
N ILE A 85 4.48 11.85 -18.09
CA ILE A 85 4.70 10.42 -17.87
C ILE A 85 4.09 9.64 -19.05
N PRO A 86 4.89 8.89 -19.83
CA PRO A 86 4.38 8.10 -20.94
C PRO A 86 3.73 6.81 -20.41
N PHE A 87 2.43 6.88 -20.12
CA PHE A 87 1.69 5.74 -19.57
C PHE A 87 1.60 4.55 -20.53
N ASP A 88 1.64 4.78 -21.84
CA ASP A 88 1.67 3.71 -22.84
C ASP A 88 2.94 2.86 -22.69
N SER A 89 4.11 3.50 -22.63
CA SER A 89 5.38 2.80 -22.40
C SER A 89 5.46 2.16 -21.01
N LEU A 90 4.85 2.79 -19.99
CA LEU A 90 4.74 2.20 -18.66
C LEU A 90 3.89 0.91 -18.69
N HIS A 91 2.82 0.90 -19.47
CA HIS A 91 1.97 -0.27 -19.64
C HIS A 91 2.72 -1.39 -20.36
N GLU A 92 3.42 -1.09 -21.46
CA GLU A 92 4.29 -2.05 -22.15
C GLU A 92 5.31 -2.68 -21.19
N LEU A 93 5.95 -1.87 -20.35
CA LEU A 93 6.92 -2.34 -19.35
C LEU A 93 6.27 -3.26 -18.32
N ARG A 94 5.06 -2.93 -17.85
CA ARG A 94 4.31 -3.78 -16.92
C ARG A 94 3.95 -5.12 -17.54
N GLN A 95 3.50 -5.13 -18.80
CA GLN A 95 3.19 -6.37 -19.50
C GLN A 95 4.44 -7.22 -19.72
N TYR A 96 5.56 -6.58 -20.06
CA TYR A 96 6.84 -7.27 -20.24
C TYR A 96 7.30 -7.98 -18.96
N TYR A 97 7.21 -7.31 -17.80
CA TYR A 97 7.66 -7.87 -16.52
C TYR A 97 6.59 -8.65 -15.74
N ARG A 98 5.35 -8.71 -16.22
CA ARG A 98 4.22 -9.32 -15.49
C ARG A 98 4.55 -10.73 -14.98
N GLY A 99 5.02 -11.60 -15.87
CA GLY A 99 5.31 -13.00 -15.52
C GLY A 99 6.45 -13.16 -14.51
N GLU A 100 7.49 -12.32 -14.58
CA GLU A 100 8.59 -12.33 -13.61
C GLU A 100 8.12 -11.88 -12.23
N ILE A 101 7.30 -10.83 -12.18
CA ILE A 101 6.74 -10.28 -10.93
C ILE A 101 5.77 -11.27 -10.29
N GLU A 102 4.85 -11.86 -11.07
CA GLU A 102 3.91 -12.86 -10.57
C GLU A 102 4.63 -14.08 -9.99
N ALA A 103 5.67 -14.58 -10.66
CA ALA A 103 6.47 -15.68 -10.15
C ALA A 103 7.21 -15.31 -8.85
N GLU A 104 7.79 -14.11 -8.76
CA GLU A 104 8.44 -13.62 -7.53
C GLU A 104 7.44 -13.51 -6.36
N LEU A 105 6.23 -13.01 -6.64
CA LEU A 105 5.17 -12.89 -5.63
C LEU A 105 4.71 -14.26 -5.11
N ASP A 106 4.50 -15.23 -6.00
CA ASP A 106 4.13 -16.60 -5.62
C ASP A 106 5.22 -17.25 -4.76
N GLU A 107 6.50 -17.06 -5.12
CA GLU A 107 7.62 -17.54 -4.32
C GLU A 107 7.66 -16.91 -2.92
N VAL A 108 7.45 -15.60 -2.83
CA VAL A 108 7.46 -14.88 -1.55
C VAL A 108 6.28 -15.31 -0.68
N GLU A 109 5.10 -15.51 -1.26
CA GLU A 109 3.93 -16.00 -0.54
C GLU A 109 4.11 -17.44 -0.07
N ALA A 110 4.68 -18.32 -0.90
CA ALA A 110 5.01 -19.69 -0.51
C ALA A 110 5.97 -19.72 0.69
N ARG A 111 7.04 -18.92 0.65
CA ARG A 111 7.98 -18.78 1.79
C ARG A 111 7.30 -18.23 3.04
N ARG A 112 6.32 -17.32 2.90
CA ARG A 112 5.56 -16.79 4.05
C ARG A 112 4.66 -17.87 4.66
N LEU A 113 3.99 -18.67 3.83
CA LEU A 113 3.15 -19.79 4.29
C LEU A 113 3.97 -20.90 4.95
N GLU A 114 5.17 -21.19 4.45
CA GLU A 114 6.09 -22.15 5.06
C GLU A 114 6.57 -21.68 6.45
N ARG A 115 6.87 -20.38 6.61
CA ARG A 115 7.19 -19.80 7.91
C ARG A 115 6.01 -19.90 8.88
N GLN A 116 4.81 -19.53 8.44
CA GLN A 116 3.60 -19.64 9.27
C GLN A 116 3.32 -21.07 9.71
N ARG A 117 3.44 -22.06 8.80
CA ARG A 117 3.29 -23.48 9.16
C ARG A 117 4.35 -23.96 10.15
N SER A 118 5.57 -23.42 10.07
CA SER A 118 6.66 -23.77 10.99
C SER A 118 6.45 -23.16 12.38
N GLU A 119 5.90 -21.95 12.44
CA GLU A 119 5.50 -21.26 13.67
C GLU A 119 4.32 -21.98 14.34
N GLU A 120 3.27 -22.32 13.58
CA GLU A 120 2.11 -23.09 14.08
C GLU A 120 2.50 -24.51 14.54
N ALA A 121 3.44 -25.16 13.85
CA ALA A 121 3.96 -26.47 14.28
C ALA A 121 4.84 -26.40 15.54
N GLY A 122 5.55 -25.28 15.75
CA GLY A 122 6.31 -25.00 16.96
C GLY A 122 5.41 -24.69 18.16
N GLU A 123 4.39 -23.84 17.95
CA GLU A 123 3.37 -23.51 18.95
C GLU A 123 2.53 -24.74 19.33
N ALA A 124 2.16 -25.61 18.38
CA ALA A 124 1.45 -26.85 18.70
C ALA A 124 2.28 -27.84 19.55
N CYS A 125 3.61 -27.75 19.54
CA CYS A 125 4.46 -28.59 20.37
C CYS A 125 4.60 -28.05 21.80
N GLU A 126 4.66 -26.72 21.97
CA GLU A 126 4.73 -26.07 23.28
C GLU A 126 3.34 -25.96 23.94
N GLU A 127 2.29 -25.68 23.17
CA GLU A 127 0.90 -25.64 23.65
C GLU A 127 0.43 -27.03 24.09
N ARG A 128 0.78 -28.11 23.37
CA ARG A 128 0.46 -29.48 23.79
C ARG A 128 1.25 -29.93 25.02
N ALA A 129 2.45 -29.40 25.23
CA ALA A 129 3.24 -29.67 26.44
C ALA A 129 2.70 -28.90 27.66
N LEU A 130 2.29 -27.64 27.49
CA LEU A 130 1.68 -26.82 28.54
C LEU A 130 0.23 -27.23 28.85
N MET A 131 -0.53 -27.72 27.86
CA MET A 131 -1.92 -28.20 28.01
C MET A 131 -2.01 -29.58 28.69
N MET A 132 -0.89 -30.32 28.82
CA MET A 132 -0.81 -31.49 29.71
C MET A 132 -0.44 -31.11 31.16
N GLU A 133 0.06 -29.90 31.41
CA GLU A 133 0.44 -29.43 32.76
C GLU A 133 -0.69 -28.66 33.47
N TYR A 134 -1.70 -28.19 32.73
CA TYR A 134 -2.87 -27.48 33.28
C TYR A 134 -4.18 -28.27 33.14
N ASP A 135 -4.28 -29.40 33.85
CA ASP A 135 -5.56 -30.06 34.19
C ASP A 135 -6.04 -29.63 35.60
N PHE A 136 -5.80 -28.36 35.94
CA PHE A 136 -6.30 -27.75 37.17
C PHE A 136 -6.79 -26.33 36.82
N VAL A 137 -8.08 -26.11 37.06
CA VAL A 137 -8.86 -24.87 36.95
C VAL A 137 -9.68 -24.72 35.67
N ASP A 138 -10.85 -25.37 35.72
CA ASP A 138 -12.13 -24.98 35.11
C ASP A 138 -12.46 -23.49 35.31
N ASP A 139 -13.29 -22.97 34.40
CA ASP A 139 -13.96 -21.65 34.40
C ASP A 139 -13.14 -20.40 34.02
N TYR A 140 -13.05 -20.12 32.71
CA TYR A 140 -13.55 -18.83 32.19
C TYR A 140 -13.78 -18.91 30.66
N THR A 141 -15.06 -19.03 30.27
CA THR A 141 -15.48 -18.78 28.90
C THR A 141 -15.36 -17.28 28.63
N CYS A 142 -14.40 -16.88 27.79
CA CYS A 142 -14.30 -15.51 27.29
C CYS A 142 -14.41 -15.53 25.77
N SER A 143 -15.64 -15.27 25.29
CA SER A 143 -15.96 -15.01 23.90
C SER A 143 -15.08 -13.87 23.35
N SER A 144 -14.01 -14.21 22.65
CA SER A 144 -13.24 -13.24 21.87
C SER A 144 -13.77 -13.25 20.44
N GLY A 145 -14.57 -12.24 20.13
CA GLY A 145 -15.01 -11.93 18.78
C GLY A 145 -13.80 -11.72 17.87
N SER A 146 -13.77 -12.50 16.80
CA SER A 146 -12.91 -12.32 15.64
C SER A 146 -13.10 -10.91 15.06
N GLU A 147 -12.18 -9.99 15.36
CA GLU A 147 -12.00 -8.78 14.57
C GLU A 147 -11.09 -9.09 13.39
N ALA A 148 -11.67 -9.69 12.35
CA ALA A 148 -11.02 -9.81 11.05
C ALA A 148 -10.80 -8.40 10.48
N SER A 149 -9.54 -7.94 10.47
CA SER A 149 -9.18 -6.64 9.88
C SER A 149 -9.69 -6.55 8.43
N PRO A 150 -10.51 -5.53 8.09
CA PRO A 150 -11.10 -5.38 6.75
C PRO A 150 -10.06 -5.26 5.63
N ALA A 151 -8.83 -4.86 5.97
CA ALA A 151 -7.73 -4.70 5.03
C ALA A 151 -7.30 -6.01 4.35
N ARG A 152 -7.63 -7.18 4.92
CA ARG A 152 -7.28 -8.49 4.35
C ARG A 152 -8.11 -8.87 3.11
N HIS A 153 -9.19 -8.13 2.81
CA HIS A 153 -10.13 -8.46 1.74
C HIS A 153 -10.11 -7.46 0.57
N ILE A 154 -9.20 -6.49 0.58
CA ILE A 154 -9.07 -5.53 -0.52
C ILE A 154 -8.14 -6.14 -1.57
N ARG A 155 -8.75 -6.72 -2.61
CA ARG A 155 -8.03 -7.12 -3.83
C ARG A 155 -8.24 -6.06 -4.88
N PHE A 156 -7.14 -5.47 -5.36
CA PHE A 156 -7.17 -4.61 -6.53
C PHE A 156 -7.16 -5.51 -7.76
N MET A 157 -8.31 -5.68 -8.41
CA MET A 157 -8.35 -6.25 -9.75
C MET A 157 -7.97 -5.16 -10.74
N ASP A 158 -6.82 -5.33 -11.37
CA ASP A 158 -6.44 -4.57 -12.54
C ASP A 158 -7.37 -5.00 -13.69
N LEU A 159 -8.41 -4.21 -13.99
CA LEU A 159 -9.38 -4.45 -15.07
C LEU A 159 -8.77 -4.34 -16.50
N TYR A 160 -7.45 -4.46 -16.61
CA TYR A 160 -6.72 -4.42 -17.88
C TYR A 160 -6.74 -5.75 -18.64
N ASP A 161 -7.33 -6.81 -18.05
CA ASP A 161 -7.42 -8.15 -18.67
C ASP A 161 -8.68 -8.33 -19.56
N SER A 162 -9.51 -7.30 -19.73
CA SER A 162 -10.59 -7.30 -20.72
C SER A 162 -10.12 -6.69 -22.04
N ASP A 163 -10.08 -7.49 -23.11
CA ASP A 163 -9.76 -7.14 -24.51
C ASP A 163 -10.65 -6.02 -25.13
N ASP A 164 -11.49 -5.36 -24.34
CA ASP A 164 -12.46 -4.39 -24.82
C ASP A 164 -11.87 -2.98 -24.76
N SER A 165 -11.26 -2.56 -25.89
CA SER A 165 -10.62 -1.26 -26.13
C SER A 165 -11.50 -0.01 -25.99
N THR A 166 -12.70 -0.13 -25.40
CA THR A 166 -13.68 0.94 -25.22
C THR A 166 -14.19 1.09 -23.78
N ALA A 167 -13.69 0.33 -22.81
CA ALA A 167 -14.10 0.48 -21.42
C ALA A 167 -13.48 1.77 -20.83
N ASP A 168 -14.34 2.76 -20.56
CA ASP A 168 -13.99 3.95 -19.80
C ASP A 168 -13.31 3.55 -18.47
N TYR A 169 -12.24 4.29 -18.16
CA TYR A 169 -11.28 4.08 -17.09
C TYR A 169 -11.91 3.99 -15.69
N PHE A 170 -12.37 2.81 -15.28
CA PHE A 170 -12.84 2.54 -13.92
C PHE A 170 -12.06 1.38 -13.29
N VAL A 171 -11.66 1.55 -12.03
CA VAL A 171 -11.16 0.47 -11.16
C VAL A 171 -12.33 0.10 -10.24
N ASP A 172 -12.96 -1.05 -10.46
CA ASP A 172 -13.98 -1.53 -9.51
C ASP A 172 -13.29 -2.12 -8.27
N VAL A 173 -13.59 -1.53 -7.12
CA VAL A 173 -13.20 -2.08 -5.82
C VAL A 173 -14.26 -3.10 -5.41
N MET A 174 -13.98 -4.38 -5.66
CA MET A 174 -14.85 -5.47 -5.24
C MET A 174 -14.66 -5.75 -3.75
N TYR A 175 -15.73 -5.58 -2.96
CA TYR A 175 -15.81 -6.09 -1.59
C TYR A 175 -16.26 -7.56 -1.65
N ASP A 176 -15.33 -8.50 -1.44
CA ASP A 176 -15.71 -9.90 -1.20
C ASP A 176 -16.26 -10.04 0.23
N PHE A 177 -17.54 -9.71 0.39
CA PHE A 177 -18.28 -10.03 1.60
C PHE A 177 -18.88 -11.43 1.44
N SER A 178 -18.10 -12.47 1.72
CA SER A 178 -18.68 -13.80 1.91
C SER A 178 -19.48 -13.81 3.21
N MET A 179 -20.78 -13.52 3.14
CA MET A 179 -21.70 -13.87 4.22
C MET A 179 -21.71 -15.39 4.34
N GLN A 180 -20.88 -15.93 5.23
CA GLN A 180 -21.15 -17.24 5.82
C GLN A 180 -22.47 -17.10 6.59
N HIS A 181 -23.56 -17.46 5.94
CA HIS A 181 -24.81 -17.81 6.60
C HIS A 181 -24.51 -18.98 7.54
N HIS A 182 -24.13 -18.69 8.79
CA HIS A 182 -24.36 -19.61 9.89
C HIS A 182 -25.86 -19.58 10.20
N CYS A 183 -26.62 -20.38 9.46
CA CYS A 183 -27.86 -20.94 9.95
C CYS A 183 -27.53 -22.04 10.95
N CYS A 184 -27.70 -21.75 12.23
CA CYS A 184 -28.18 -22.68 13.25
C CYS A 184 -29.11 -21.88 14.18
#